data_AF-A0A2K3MEV8-F1
#
_entry.id   AF-A0A2K3MEV8-F1
#
_cell.length_a   1.000
_cell.length_b   1.000
_cell.length_c   1.000
_cell.angle_alpha   90.00
_cell.angle_beta   90.00
_cell.angle_gamma   90.00
#
_symmetry.space_group_name_H-M   'P 1'
#
loop_
_entity.id
_entity.type
_entity.pdbx_description
1 polymer ?
#
loop_
_entity_poly.entity_id
_entity_poly.type
_entity_poly.pdbx_seq_one_letter_code
_entity_poly.pdbx_strand_id
1 'polypeptide(L)'
;MSAVGSIDTSGVSLFKELKVALKMKGVELVLVNPLAEVIAKLKKDDEANDFIRADYLFLTVGEAVAALLSTMRSQSPSMDEVLHTIVTE
;
A
#
# COMPACT_ATOMS: atom_id res chain seq x y z
N MET A 1 12.29 -4.56 0.12
CA MET A 1 12.41 -5.91 0.72
C MET A 1 13.51 -6.76 0.07
N SER A 2 14.44 -6.17 -0.69
CA SER A 2 15.47 -6.91 -1.44
C SER A 2 16.38 -7.81 -0.59
N ALA A 3 16.59 -7.45 0.68
CA ALA A 3 17.43 -8.23 1.61
C ALA A 3 16.67 -9.35 2.33
N VAL A 4 15.34 -9.46 2.15
CA VAL A 4 14.50 -10.44 2.83
C VAL A 4 14.43 -11.69 1.95
N GLY A 5 15.26 -12.69 2.29
CA GLY A 5 15.33 -13.96 1.56
C GLY A 5 14.10 -14.85 1.74
N SER A 6 13.56 -14.88 2.96
CA SER A 6 12.43 -15.73 3.33
C SER A 6 11.61 -15.09 4.44
N ILE A 7 10.41 -15.62 4.66
CA ILE A 7 9.51 -15.27 5.75
C ILE A 7 8.89 -16.55 6.31
N ASP A 8 8.52 -16.57 7.58
CA ASP A 8 7.84 -17.68 8.25
C ASP A 8 6.36 -17.34 8.51
N THR A 9 5.61 -18.25 9.15
CA THR A 9 4.20 -18.03 9.48
C THR A 9 4.00 -16.79 10.36
N SER A 10 4.89 -16.57 11.34
CA SER A 10 4.78 -15.42 12.23
C SER A 10 4.98 -14.09 11.49
N GLY A 11 5.95 -14.03 10.57
CA GLY A 11 6.15 -12.87 9.71
C GLY A 11 4.98 -12.58 8.78
N VAL A 12 4.35 -13.62 8.20
CA VAL A 12 3.16 -13.44 7.36
C VAL A 12 1.99 -12.85 8.16
N SER A 13 1.72 -13.38 9.35
CA SER A 13 0.68 -12.84 10.25
C SER A 13 0.96 -11.40 10.66
N LEU A 14 2.22 -11.08 10.98
CA LEU A 14 2.63 -9.71 11.32
C LEU A 14 2.29 -8.73 10.20
N PHE A 15 2.57 -9.08 8.95
CA PHE A 15 2.30 -8.19 7.82
C PHE A 15 0.80 -7.94 7.63
N LYS A 16 -0.05 -8.96 7.81
CA LYS A 16 -1.51 -8.81 7.76
C LYS A 16 -2.02 -7.86 8.84
N GLU A 17 -1.60 -8.07 10.07
CA GLU A 17 -1.99 -7.22 11.21
C GLU A 17 -1.49 -5.79 11.02
N LEU A 18 -0.24 -5.62 10.56
CA LEU A 18 0.35 -4.32 10.28
C LEU A 18 -0.44 -3.56 9.21
N LYS A 19 -0.87 -4.22 8.13
CA LYS A 19 -1.69 -3.57 7.10
C LYS A 19 -3.02 -3.07 7.67
N VAL A 20 -3.70 -3.87 8.48
CA VAL A 20 -4.96 -3.46 9.12
C VAL A 20 -4.71 -2.26 10.05
N ALA A 21 -3.68 -2.33 10.89
CA ALA A 21 -3.34 -1.27 11.83
C ALA A 21 -2.99 0.05 11.13
N LEU A 22 -2.25 0.00 10.01
CA LEU A 22 -1.92 1.17 9.20
C LEU A 22 -3.15 1.73 8.48
N LYS A 23 -4.01 0.86 7.92
CA LYS A 23 -5.26 1.26 7.26
C LYS A 23 -6.21 1.99 8.22
N MET A 24 -6.31 1.54 9.47
CA MET A 24 -7.08 2.24 10.51
C MET A 24 -6.57 3.65 10.82
N LYS A 25 -5.30 3.94 10.48
CA LYS A 25 -4.68 5.26 10.62
C LYS A 25 -4.68 6.06 9.31
N GLY A 26 -5.34 5.57 8.26
CA GLY A 26 -5.32 6.20 6.94
C GLY A 26 -3.98 6.08 6.22
N VAL A 27 -3.14 5.10 6.59
CA VAL A 27 -1.84 4.86 5.95
C VAL A 27 -1.90 3.58 5.12
N GLU A 28 -1.56 3.68 3.83
CA GLU A 28 -1.46 2.51 2.94
C GLU A 28 -0.07 1.86 3.02
N LEU A 29 -0.03 0.54 3.12
CA LEU A 29 1.20 -0.26 3.12
C LEU A 29 1.44 -0.87 1.74
N VAL A 30 2.62 -0.62 1.18
CA VAL A 30 3.08 -1.22 -0.08
C VAL A 30 4.40 -1.96 0.14
N LEU A 31 4.60 -3.07 -0.57
CA LEU A 31 5.83 -3.86 -0.53
C LEU A 31 6.62 -3.65 -1.82
N VAL A 32 7.91 -3.32 -1.67
CA VAL A 32 8.82 -3.09 -2.80
C VAL A 32 9.89 -4.18 -2.85
N ASN A 33 10.13 -4.73 -4.03
CA ASN A 33 11.07 -5.81 -4.31
C ASN A 33 11.03 -6.97 -3.29
N PRO A 34 9.87 -7.61 -3.04
CA PRO A 34 9.86 -8.87 -2.32
C PRO A 34 10.38 -10.01 -3.21
N LEU A 35 11.17 -10.92 -2.63
CA LEU A 35 11.66 -12.09 -3.36
C LEU A 35 10.54 -13.12 -3.60
N ALA A 36 10.71 -13.98 -4.60
CA ALA A 36 9.70 -14.94 -5.03
C ALA A 36 9.19 -15.84 -3.90
N GLU A 37 10.07 -16.29 -3.00
CA GLU A 37 9.69 -17.09 -1.83
C GLU A 37 8.77 -16.30 -0.89
N VAL A 38 9.10 -15.04 -0.62
CA VAL A 38 8.30 -14.16 0.24
C VAL A 38 6.93 -13.92 -0.37
N ILE A 39 6.86 -13.65 -1.68
CA ILE A 39 5.59 -13.48 -2.41
C ILE A 39 4.73 -14.74 -2.31
N ALA A 40 5.31 -15.91 -2.55
CA ALA A 40 4.59 -17.18 -2.50
C ALA A 40 3.99 -17.45 -1.10
N LYS A 41 4.74 -17.16 -0.04
CA LYS A 41 4.27 -17.35 1.34
C LYS A 41 3.21 -16.33 1.75
N LEU A 42 3.36 -15.06 1.37
CA LEU A 42 2.34 -14.05 1.62
C LEU A 42 1.03 -14.37 0.88
N LYS A 43 1.12 -14.84 -0.37
CA LYS A 43 -0.06 -15.21 -1.18
C LYS A 43 -0.77 -16.45 -0.65
N LYS A 44 -0.03 -17.44 -0.14
CA LYS A 44 -0.60 -18.68 0.38
C LYS A 44 -1.63 -18.43 1.48
N ASP A 45 -1.37 -17.47 2.35
CA ASP A 45 -2.25 -17.15 3.46
C ASP A 45 -3.19 -15.97 3.15
N ASP A 46 -3.19 -15.42 1.92
CA ASP A 46 -4.05 -14.28 1.52
C ASP A 46 -5.38 -14.76 0.91
N GLU A 47 -6.23 -15.36 1.76
CA GLU A 47 -7.51 -15.96 1.36
C GLU A 47 -8.45 -15.00 0.62
N ALA A 48 -8.38 -13.70 0.93
CA ALA A 48 -9.24 -12.67 0.33
C ALA A 48 -8.57 -11.90 -0.83
N ASN A 49 -7.33 -12.26 -1.19
CA ASN A 49 -6.49 -11.51 -2.12
C ASN A 49 -6.50 -10.00 -1.78
N ASP A 50 -6.48 -9.68 -0.49
CA ASP A 50 -6.51 -8.31 0.01
C ASP A 50 -5.08 -7.81 0.21
N PHE A 51 -4.15 -8.70 0.54
CA PHE A 51 -2.77 -8.37 0.85
C PHE A 51 -1.89 -8.22 -0.40
N ILE A 52 -1.99 -9.16 -1.35
CA ILE A 52 -1.19 -9.27 -2.58
C ILE A 52 -2.03 -8.84 -3.79
N ARG A 53 -2.60 -7.63 -3.76
CA ARG A 53 -3.10 -7.00 -5.01
C ARG A 53 -1.96 -6.34 -5.76
N ALA A 54 -2.10 -6.25 -7.08
CA ALA A 54 -1.11 -5.63 -7.97
C ALA A 54 -0.74 -4.21 -7.52
N ASP A 55 -1.67 -3.50 -6.88
CA ASP A 55 -1.49 -2.11 -6.45
C ASP A 55 -0.65 -1.96 -5.16
N TYR A 56 -0.36 -3.06 -4.46
CA TYR A 56 0.42 -3.05 -3.20
C TYR A 56 1.79 -3.71 -3.33
N LEU A 57 2.18 -4.19 -4.52
CA LEU A 57 3.42 -4.90 -4.75
C LEU A 57 4.16 -4.32 -5.96
N PHE A 58 5.36 -3.79 -5.72
CA PHE A 58 6.17 -3.16 -6.75
C PHE A 58 7.53 -3.85 -6.86
N LEU A 59 8.09 -3.96 -8.06
CA LEU A 59 9.41 -4.58 -8.23
C LEU A 59 10.52 -3.59 -7.88
N THR A 60 10.31 -2.30 -8.16
CA THR A 60 11.28 -1.25 -7.86
C THR A 60 10.68 -0.11 -7.04
N VAL A 61 11.56 0.63 -6.35
CA VAL A 61 11.15 1.83 -5.61
C VAL A 61 10.63 2.90 -6.57
N GLY A 62 11.23 3.03 -7.76
CA GLY A 62 10.80 3.99 -8.77
C GLY A 62 9.37 3.78 -9.22
N GLU A 63 8.97 2.53 -9.46
CA GLU A 63 7.58 2.16 -9.80
C GLU A 63 6.61 2.52 -8.69
N ALA A 64 6.93 2.17 -7.45
CA ALA A 64 6.08 2.47 -6.30
C ALA A 64 5.87 3.98 -6.14
N VAL A 65 6.95 4.77 -6.22
CA VAL A 65 6.89 6.23 -6.11
C VAL A 65 6.10 6.84 -7.27
N ALA A 66 6.32 6.37 -8.51
CA ALA A 66 5.58 6.87 -9.67
C ALA A 66 4.08 6.59 -9.56
N ALA A 67 3.69 5.39 -9.14
CA ALA A 67 2.29 5.02 -8.93
C ALA A 67 1.63 5.89 -7.85
N LEU A 68 2.28 6.05 -6.69
CA LEU A 68 1.77 6.87 -5.59
C LEU A 68 1.65 8.35 -5.98
N LEU A 69 2.66 8.91 -6.66
CA LEU A 69 2.61 10.29 -7.16
C LEU A 69 1.48 10.50 -8.16
N SER A 70 1.15 9.51 -8.98
CA SER A 70 0.02 9.58 -9.90
C SER A 70 -1.31 9.61 -9.13
N THR A 71 -1.48 8.71 -8.14
CA THR A 71 -2.70 8.65 -7.32
C THR A 71 -2.94 9.96 -6.55
N MET A 72 -1.90 10.55 -5.98
CA MET A 72 -2.00 11.83 -5.27
C MET A 72 -2.41 12.99 -6.19
N ARG A 73 -1.92 13.01 -7.43
CA ARG A 73 -2.28 14.04 -8.42
C ARG A 73 -3.73 13.93 -8.89
N SER A 74 -4.28 12.72 -8.92
CA SER A 74 -5.69 12.47 -9.24
C SER A 74 -6.65 12.91 -8.14
N GLN A 75 -6.16 13.20 -6.93
CA GLN A 75 -6.95 13.65 -5.78
C GLN A 75 -6.93 15.19 -5.60
N SER A 76 -6.63 15.96 -6.65
CA SER A 76 -6.79 17.42 -6.59
C SER A 76 -8.19 17.77 -6.07
N PRO A 77 -8.35 18.75 -5.15
CA PRO A 77 -9.65 19.09 -4.60
C PRO A 77 -10.58 19.46 -5.76
N SER A 78 -11.69 18.73 -5.88
CA SER A 78 -12.79 19.21 -6.71
C SER A 78 -13.19 20.58 -6.18
N MET A 79 -13.51 21.51 -7.10
CA MET A 79 -13.79 22.92 -6.82
C MET A 79 -15.07 23.17 -5.99
N ASP A 80 -15.52 22.23 -5.17
CA ASP A 80 -16.69 22.37 -4.31
C ASP A 80 -16.35 22.89 -2.90
N GLU A 81 -15.10 22.78 -2.43
CA GLU A 81 -14.67 23.35 -1.14
C GLU A 81 -14.30 24.85 -1.20
N VAL A 82 -14.07 25.40 -2.39
CA VAL A 82 -13.61 26.79 -2.54
C VAL A 82 -14.75 27.81 -2.35
N LEU A 83 -16.02 27.41 -2.45
CA LEU A 83 -17.16 28.32 -2.28
C LEU A 83 -17.49 28.67 -0.83
N HIS A 84 -16.98 27.93 0.16
CA HIS A 84 -17.29 28.21 1.58
C HIS A 84 -16.36 29.23 2.25
N THR A 85 -15.21 29.56 1.66
CA THR A 85 -14.27 30.54 2.26
C THR A 85 -14.51 31.98 1.75
N ILE A 86 -15.15 32.16 0.60
CA ILE A 86 -15.25 33.49 -0.06
C ILE A 86 -16.55 34.24 0.31
N VAL A 87 -17.44 33.68 1.13
CA VAL A 87 -18.73 34.31 1.48
C VAL A 87 -18.72 34.95 2.89
N THR A 88 -17.56 35.01 3.57
CA THR A 88 -17.44 35.58 4.93
C THR A 88 -16.39 36.68 5.09
N GLU A 89 -16.07 37.42 4.03
CA GLU A 89 -15.47 38.76 4.17
C GLU A 89 -16.31 39.83 3.48
#